data_AF-A0A378UEM0-F1
#
_entry.id   AF-A0A378UEM0-F1
#
_cell.length_a   1.000
_cell.length_b   1.000
_cell.length_c   1.000
_cell.angle_alpha   90.00
_cell.angle_beta   90.00
_cell.angle_gamma   90.00
#
_symmetry.space_group_name_H-M   'P 1'
#
loop_
_entity.id
_entity.type
_entity.pdbx_description
1 polymer ?
#
loop_
_entity_poly.entity_id
_entity_poly.type
_entity_poly.pdbx_seq_one_letter_code
_entity_poly.pdbx_strand_id
1 'polypeptide(L)'
;MNFPAQTCPHGRLVLLYAAFHYIMAFFQTAFSMSSDFSALLHQKISNADYRRIIGDNLPDLSDSEQRLLHDILQQFAFDVVQAQALAQAVLQQIRFDPDAFHIDSDDEDITGVCPHCINPPMPPLRDYLAWREKRG
;
A
#
# COMPACT_ATOMS: atom_id res chain seq x y z
N MET A 1 -17.63 -14.55 -68.32
CA MET A 1 -17.13 -15.30 -67.14
C MET A 1 -17.75 -14.63 -65.92
N ASN A 2 -19.00 -14.87 -65.49
CA ASN A 2 -19.70 -16.05 -64.97
C ASN A 2 -19.02 -16.75 -63.76
N PHE A 3 -19.41 -16.29 -62.54
CA PHE A 3 -19.70 -16.96 -61.24
C PHE A 3 -18.76 -18.07 -60.67
N PRO A 4 -18.66 -18.29 -59.33
CA PRO A 4 -19.77 -18.14 -58.39
C PRO A 4 -19.47 -17.53 -57.00
N ALA A 5 -20.57 -17.11 -56.36
CA ALA A 5 -20.68 -17.02 -54.91
C ALA A 5 -20.61 -18.42 -54.29
N GLN A 6 -19.83 -18.58 -53.22
CA GLN A 6 -19.96 -19.70 -52.28
C GLN A 6 -20.52 -19.16 -50.97
N THR A 7 -21.73 -19.62 -50.67
CA THR A 7 -22.36 -19.59 -49.34
C THR A 7 -21.83 -20.73 -48.47
N CYS A 8 -22.02 -20.60 -47.15
CA CYS A 8 -22.18 -21.63 -46.10
C CYS A 8 -21.11 -21.60 -44.97
N PRO A 9 -21.34 -22.24 -43.81
CA PRO A 9 -22.28 -21.80 -42.76
C PRO A 9 -21.68 -21.95 -41.32
N HIS A 10 -22.34 -21.36 -40.32
CA HIS A 10 -22.16 -21.64 -38.87
C HIS A 10 -20.78 -21.38 -38.21
N GLY A 11 -20.80 -20.50 -37.22
CA GLY A 11 -19.74 -20.38 -36.21
C GLY A 11 -19.91 -19.13 -35.36
N ARG A 12 -21.09 -18.93 -34.74
CA ARG A 12 -21.23 -19.03 -33.27
C ARG A 12 -19.95 -18.64 -32.50
N LEU A 13 -20.05 -17.48 -31.86
CA LEU A 13 -19.77 -17.32 -30.43
C LEU A 13 -18.33 -17.61 -29.97
N VAL A 14 -17.35 -16.78 -30.36
CA VAL A 14 -16.06 -16.71 -29.63
C VAL A 14 -15.59 -15.26 -29.48
N LEU A 15 -16.45 -14.39 -28.94
CA LEU A 15 -16.06 -13.02 -28.56
C LEU A 15 -16.60 -12.63 -27.17
N LEU A 16 -16.74 -13.60 -26.27
CA LEU A 16 -17.09 -13.33 -24.86
C LEU A 16 -16.15 -13.97 -23.83
N TYR A 17 -15.10 -14.70 -24.24
CA TYR A 17 -14.16 -15.33 -23.30
C TYR A 17 -12.89 -14.52 -23.01
N ALA A 18 -12.59 -13.47 -23.78
CA ALA A 18 -11.39 -12.67 -23.55
C ALA A 18 -11.57 -11.61 -22.44
N ALA A 19 -12.80 -11.16 -22.16
CA ALA A 19 -13.05 -10.17 -21.11
C ALA A 19 -13.09 -10.78 -19.69
N PHE A 20 -13.36 -12.08 -19.57
CA PHE A 20 -13.46 -12.75 -18.26
C PHE A 20 -12.11 -13.17 -17.67
N HIS A 21 -11.06 -13.30 -18.48
CA HIS A 21 -9.72 -13.63 -17.98
C HIS A 21 -8.96 -12.43 -17.42
N TYR A 22 -9.27 -11.20 -17.88
CA TYR A 22 -8.59 -10.01 -17.38
C TYR A 22 -9.05 -9.62 -15.96
N ILE A 23 -10.33 -9.90 -15.62
CA ILE A 23 -10.89 -9.57 -14.30
C ILE A 23 -10.49 -10.61 -13.24
N MET A 24 -10.25 -11.87 -13.63
CA MET A 24 -9.80 -12.92 -12.71
C MET A 24 -8.32 -12.80 -12.33
N ALA A 25 -7.46 -12.28 -13.22
CA ALA A 25 -6.05 -12.06 -12.91
C ALA A 25 -5.81 -10.93 -11.90
N PHE A 26 -6.64 -9.89 -11.88
CA PHE A 26 -6.55 -8.81 -10.86
C PHE A 26 -7.05 -9.25 -9.48
N PHE A 27 -8.04 -10.13 -9.42
CA PHE A 27 -8.53 -10.68 -8.14
C PHE A 27 -7.57 -11.71 -7.53
N GLN A 28 -6.81 -12.45 -8.35
CA GLN A 28 -5.86 -13.45 -7.86
C GLN A 28 -4.59 -12.85 -7.24
N THR A 29 -4.08 -11.72 -7.73
CA THR A 29 -2.89 -11.06 -7.14
C THR A 29 -3.20 -10.43 -5.78
N ALA A 30 -4.35 -9.76 -5.64
CA ALA A 30 -4.75 -9.14 -4.38
C ALA A 30 -5.01 -10.19 -3.27
N PHE A 31 -5.63 -11.32 -3.63
CA PHE A 31 -5.90 -12.39 -2.68
C PHE A 31 -4.61 -13.09 -2.18
N SER A 32 -3.64 -13.33 -3.07
CA SER A 32 -2.37 -13.99 -2.70
C SER A 32 -1.48 -13.10 -1.81
N MET A 33 -1.47 -11.78 -2.04
CA MET A 33 -0.69 -10.85 -1.21
C MET A 33 -1.26 -10.75 0.22
N SER A 34 -2.59 -10.87 0.37
CA SER A 34 -3.27 -10.76 1.67
C SER A 34 -3.00 -11.95 2.62
N SER A 35 -2.92 -13.18 2.10
CA SER A 35 -2.62 -14.38 2.92
C SER A 35 -1.18 -14.39 3.40
N ASP A 36 -0.25 -13.97 2.53
CA ASP A 36 1.18 -13.95 2.83
C ASP A 36 1.53 -12.82 3.82
N PHE A 37 0.87 -11.66 3.69
CA PHE A 37 1.06 -10.56 4.61
C PHE A 37 0.63 -10.91 6.04
N SER A 38 -0.55 -11.50 6.21
CA SER A 38 -1.06 -11.88 7.54
C SER A 38 -0.15 -12.89 8.23
N ALA A 39 0.33 -13.90 7.50
CA ALA A 39 1.29 -14.88 8.01
C ALA A 39 2.61 -14.21 8.43
N LEU A 40 3.16 -13.33 7.59
CA LEU A 40 4.38 -12.60 7.87
C LEU A 40 4.24 -11.67 9.08
N LEU A 41 3.11 -10.96 9.18
CA LEU A 41 2.81 -10.08 10.31
C LEU A 41 2.76 -10.86 11.63
N HIS A 42 2.12 -12.03 11.63
CA HIS A 42 2.09 -12.95 12.76
C HIS A 42 3.47 -13.48 13.14
N GLN A 43 4.32 -13.75 12.16
CA GLN A 43 5.69 -14.21 12.39
C GLN A 43 6.59 -13.10 12.94
N LYS A 44 6.45 -11.86 12.45
CA LYS A 44 7.39 -10.76 12.71
C LYS A 44 7.04 -9.96 13.95
N ILE A 45 5.75 -9.86 14.31
CA ILE A 45 5.29 -9.02 15.41
C ILE A 45 4.64 -9.89 16.49
N SER A 46 5.33 -10.05 17.61
CA SER A 46 4.86 -10.89 18.72
C SER A 46 3.65 -10.31 19.45
N ASN A 47 3.54 -8.98 19.55
CA ASN A 47 2.45 -8.31 20.26
C ASN A 47 1.14 -8.33 19.44
N ALA A 48 0.07 -8.89 20.01
CA ALA A 48 -1.20 -9.05 19.33
C ALA A 48 -1.93 -7.74 19.00
N ASP A 49 -1.81 -6.73 19.87
CA ASP A 49 -2.46 -5.44 19.66
C ASP A 49 -1.84 -4.69 18.48
N TYR A 50 -0.52 -4.75 18.34
CA TYR A 50 0.17 -4.12 17.19
C TYR A 50 -0.16 -4.82 15.88
N ARG A 51 -0.25 -6.15 15.88
CA ARG A 51 -0.74 -6.89 14.71
C ARG A 51 -2.15 -6.48 14.33
N ARG A 52 -3.04 -6.36 15.32
CA ARG A 52 -4.42 -5.96 15.10
C ARG A 52 -4.49 -4.54 14.52
N ILE A 53 -3.78 -3.57 15.12
CA ILE A 53 -3.72 -2.20 14.60
C ILE A 53 -3.24 -2.21 13.14
N ILE A 54 -2.15 -2.91 12.83
CA ILE A 54 -1.59 -2.93 11.48
C ILE A 54 -2.55 -3.60 10.49
N GLY A 55 -3.15 -4.74 10.87
CA GLY A 55 -4.07 -5.50 10.03
C GLY A 55 -5.40 -4.77 9.78
N ASP A 56 -6.00 -4.18 10.81
CA ASP A 56 -7.29 -3.48 10.73
C ASP A 56 -7.21 -2.26 9.80
N ASN A 57 -6.04 -1.65 9.71
CA ASN A 57 -5.77 -0.42 8.96
C ASN A 57 -5.12 -0.65 7.59
N LEU A 58 -4.73 -1.90 7.28
CA LEU A 58 -4.12 -2.26 6.00
C LEU A 58 -4.99 -1.89 4.78
N PRO A 59 -6.34 -2.10 4.80
CA PRO A 59 -7.19 -1.79 3.66
C PRO A 59 -7.26 -0.30 3.32
N ASP A 60 -6.98 0.58 4.29
CA ASP A 60 -7.01 2.03 4.11
C ASP A 60 -5.72 2.59 3.51
N LEU A 61 -4.68 1.77 3.39
CA LEU A 61 -3.43 2.10 2.71
C LEU A 61 -3.55 1.86 1.20
N SER A 62 -2.92 2.71 0.40
CA SER A 62 -2.73 2.50 -1.04
C SER A 62 -1.89 1.26 -1.32
N ASP A 63 -2.00 0.70 -2.51
CA ASP A 63 -1.21 -0.48 -2.91
C ASP A 63 0.30 -0.29 -2.75
N SER A 64 0.80 0.92 -2.99
CA SER A 64 2.22 1.26 -2.81
C SER A 64 2.64 1.28 -1.34
N GLU A 65 1.76 1.73 -0.45
CA GLU A 65 2.02 1.77 0.99
C GLU A 65 1.92 0.37 1.60
N GLN A 66 0.95 -0.44 1.17
CA GLN A 66 0.86 -1.84 1.57
C GLN A 66 2.11 -2.62 1.15
N ARG A 67 2.61 -2.41 -0.07
CA ARG A 67 3.88 -3.01 -0.54
C ARG A 67 5.06 -2.56 0.30
N LEU A 68 5.18 -1.26 0.58
CA LEU A 68 6.22 -0.73 1.46
C LEU A 68 6.18 -1.37 2.85
N LEU A 69 4.99 -1.47 3.45
CA LEU A 69 4.81 -2.08 4.75
C LEU A 69 5.22 -3.56 4.75
N HIS A 70 4.85 -4.29 3.69
CA HIS A 70 5.29 -5.67 3.51
C HIS A 70 6.82 -5.78 3.39
N ASP A 71 7.46 -4.92 2.61
CA ASP A 71 8.92 -4.89 2.46
C ASP A 71 9.62 -4.61 3.81
N ILE A 72 9.10 -3.66 4.60
CA ILE A 72 9.58 -3.37 5.97
C ILE A 72 9.47 -4.62 6.85
N LEU A 73 8.35 -5.34 6.82
CA LEU A 73 8.16 -6.57 7.58
C LEU A 73 9.13 -7.67 7.14
N GLN A 74 9.40 -7.81 5.84
CA GLN A 74 10.35 -8.78 5.32
C GLN A 74 11.78 -8.47 5.77
N GLN A 75 12.21 -7.22 5.61
CA GLN A 75 13.59 -6.78 5.80
C GLN A 75 14.04 -6.80 7.27
N PHE A 76 13.14 -6.48 8.20
CA PHE A 76 13.53 -6.23 9.59
C PHE A 76 13.01 -7.28 10.57
N ALA A 77 13.72 -7.42 11.69
CA ALA A 77 13.20 -8.06 12.91
C ALA A 77 12.59 -6.98 13.82
N PHE A 78 11.72 -7.35 14.76
CA PHE A 78 11.05 -6.38 15.61
C PHE A 78 11.13 -6.79 17.08
N ASP A 79 11.70 -5.91 17.89
CA ASP A 79 11.37 -5.86 19.31
C ASP A 79 10.02 -5.15 19.55
N VAL A 80 9.62 -5.05 20.82
CA VAL A 80 8.34 -4.46 21.21
C VAL A 80 8.27 -2.97 20.86
N VAL A 81 9.35 -2.21 21.03
CA VAL A 81 9.39 -0.77 20.78
C VAL A 81 9.37 -0.50 19.27
N GLN A 82 10.14 -1.26 18.50
CA GLN A 82 10.16 -1.18 17.05
C GLN A 82 8.80 -1.52 16.44
N ALA A 83 8.13 -2.55 16.96
CA ALA A 83 6.77 -2.92 16.52
C ALA A 83 5.73 -1.86 16.90
N GLN A 84 5.84 -1.26 18.10
CA GLN A 84 4.98 -0.15 18.51
C GLN A 84 5.13 1.04 17.57
N ALA A 85 6.37 1.43 17.26
CA ALA A 85 6.66 2.53 16.35
C ALA A 85 6.12 2.26 14.93
N LEU A 86 6.20 1.02 14.44
CA LEU A 86 5.60 0.65 13.16
C LEU A 86 4.07 0.80 13.19
N ALA A 87 3.41 0.33 14.24
CA ALA A 87 1.95 0.47 14.38
C ALA A 87 1.52 1.94 14.43
N GLN A 88 2.29 2.81 15.08
CA GLN A 88 2.04 4.25 15.06
C GLN A 88 2.25 4.86 13.68
N ALA A 89 3.31 4.48 12.97
CA ALA A 89 3.57 4.94 11.61
C ALA A 89 2.41 4.55 10.66
N VAL A 90 1.85 3.34 10.78
CA VAL A 90 0.66 2.92 10.02
C VAL A 90 -0.54 3.82 10.33
N LEU A 91 -0.84 4.07 11.61
CA LEU A 91 -1.95 4.96 12.00
C LEU A 91 -1.76 6.41 11.55
N GLN A 92 -0.52 6.87 11.42
CA GLN A 92 -0.22 8.21 10.91
C GLN A 92 -0.33 8.24 9.38
N GLN A 93 0.11 7.19 8.69
CA GLN A 93 0.09 7.09 7.23
C GLN A 93 -1.32 7.23 6.65
N ILE A 94 -2.32 6.60 7.27
CA ILE A 94 -3.72 6.67 6.81
C ILE A 94 -4.27 8.10 6.82
N ARG A 95 -3.76 8.92 7.74
CA ARG A 95 -4.17 10.32 7.91
C ARG A 95 -3.20 11.28 7.22
N PHE A 96 -2.17 10.76 6.56
CA PHE A 96 -1.16 11.55 5.91
C PHE A 96 -1.72 12.11 4.60
N ASP A 97 -1.84 13.43 4.55
CA ASP A 97 -2.18 14.16 3.35
C ASP A 97 -0.97 15.03 2.98
N PRO A 98 -0.25 14.73 1.88
CA PRO A 98 0.91 15.50 1.45
C PRO A 98 0.55 16.93 1.03
N ASP A 99 -0.72 17.17 0.67
CA ASP A 99 -1.24 18.45 0.23
C ASP A 99 -2.01 19.18 1.34
N ALA A 100 -2.12 18.57 2.54
CA ALA A 100 -2.67 19.25 3.71
C ALA A 100 -1.76 20.43 4.04
N PHE A 101 -2.26 21.62 3.70
CA PHE A 101 -1.67 22.90 4.06
C PHE A 101 -1.43 22.93 5.58
N HIS A 102 -0.19 22.70 6.00
CA HIS A 102 0.28 22.96 7.37
C HIS A 102 0.37 24.47 7.59
N ILE A 103 -0.78 25.14 7.70
CA ILE A 103 -0.87 26.52 8.14
C ILE A 103 -1.35 26.49 9.58
N ASP A 104 -0.44 26.23 10.50
CA ASP A 104 -0.69 26.55 11.90
C ASP A 104 -0.46 28.06 12.04
N SER A 105 -1.54 28.81 11.84
CA SER A 105 -1.60 30.19 12.28
C SER A 105 -1.63 30.19 13.82
N ASP A 106 -0.53 30.59 14.45
CA ASP A 106 -0.63 31.56 15.55
C ASP A 106 0.72 32.26 15.82
N ASP A 107 0.71 33.56 15.51
CA ASP A 107 1.42 34.66 16.16
C ASP A 107 2.96 34.67 16.21
N GLU A 108 3.59 35.26 15.18
CA GLU A 108 4.72 36.22 15.25
C GLU A 108 5.43 36.29 13.88
N ASP A 109 5.09 37.29 13.06
CA ASP A 109 5.89 37.95 11.99
C ASP A 109 7.00 37.17 11.22
N ILE A 110 6.84 35.87 10.97
CA ILE A 110 7.72 35.07 10.12
C ILE A 110 6.83 34.22 9.20
N THR A 111 6.63 34.66 7.97
CA THR A 111 6.25 33.77 6.85
C THR A 111 7.46 32.92 6.44
N GLY A 112 8.06 32.24 7.41
CA GLY A 112 9.23 31.41 7.23
C GLY A 112 8.79 29.97 7.15
N VAL A 113 8.91 29.39 5.96
CA VAL A 113 9.11 27.94 5.84
C VAL A 113 10.08 27.51 6.93
N CYS A 114 9.64 26.67 7.87
CA CYS A 114 10.53 26.17 8.92
C CYS A 114 11.75 25.53 8.23
N PRO A 115 12.99 25.99 8.50
CA PRO A 115 14.18 25.52 7.78
C PRO A 115 14.51 24.04 8.01
N HIS A 116 13.76 23.36 8.89
CA HIS A 116 13.91 21.95 9.23
C HIS A 116 12.79 21.06 8.67
N CYS A 117 11.76 21.64 8.05
CA CYS A 117 10.68 20.90 7.44
C CYS A 117 10.99 20.65 5.96
N ILE A 118 11.12 19.38 5.55
CA ILE A 118 10.98 19.02 4.13
C ILE A 118 9.52 19.27 3.78
N ASN A 119 9.27 20.02 2.72
CA ASN A 119 7.93 20.30 2.22
C ASN A 119 7.74 19.65 0.84
N PRO A 120 6.79 18.70 0.68
CA PRO A 120 5.91 18.15 1.71
C PRO A 120 6.66 17.24 2.71
N PRO A 121 6.15 17.06 3.94
CA PRO A 121 6.76 16.18 4.94
C PRO A 121 6.95 14.76 4.41
N MET A 122 8.00 14.06 4.88
CA MET A 122 8.20 12.67 4.48
C MET A 122 7.06 11.79 5.01
N PRO A 123 6.47 10.90 4.18
CA PRO A 123 5.39 10.03 4.62
C PRO A 123 5.78 9.14 5.82
N PRO A 124 4.90 8.92 6.80
CA PRO A 124 5.22 8.19 8.04
C PRO A 124 5.87 6.81 7.87
N LEU A 125 5.40 5.98 6.93
CA LEU A 125 6.02 4.67 6.68
C LEU A 125 7.41 4.79 6.04
N ARG A 126 7.64 5.83 5.22
CA ARG A 126 8.96 6.13 4.66
C ARG A 126 9.91 6.63 5.74
N ASP A 127 9.42 7.47 6.65
CA ASP A 127 10.20 7.93 7.80
C ASP A 127 10.59 6.77 8.72
N TYR A 128 9.64 5.87 9.01
CA TYR A 128 9.92 4.66 9.76
C TYR A 128 11.00 3.79 9.09
N LEU A 129 10.93 3.59 7.77
CA LEU A 129 11.95 2.85 7.03
C LEU A 129 13.32 3.52 7.18
N ALA A 130 13.42 4.83 6.96
CA ALA A 130 14.68 5.57 7.09
C ALA A 130 15.23 5.52 8.53
N TRP A 131 14.35 5.48 9.53
CA TRP A 131 14.70 5.29 10.93
C TRP A 131 15.30 3.90 11.17
N ARG A 132 14.71 2.84 10.60
CA ARG A 132 15.22 1.46 10.68
C ARG A 132 16.57 1.30 9.98
N GLU A 133 16.73 1.86 8.79
CA GLU A 133 18.00 1.77 8.04
C GLU A 133 19.18 2.38 8.80
N LYS A 134 18.94 3.40 9.63
CA LYS A 134 19.97 4.02 10.46
C LYS A 134 20.30 3.23 11.73
N ARG A 135 19.40 2.36 12.20
CA ARG A 135 19.46 1.79 13.56
C ARG A 135 19.47 0.26 13.63
N GLY A 136 19.11 -0.45 12.55
CA GLY A 136 18.99 -1.90 12.52
C GLY A 136 17.65 -2.36 13.11
#